data_AF-A0A7D6Z775-F1
#
_entry.id   AF-A0A7D6Z775-F1
#
_cell.length_a   1.000
_cell.length_b   1.000
_cell.length_c   1.000
_cell.angle_alpha   90.00
_cell.angle_beta   90.00
_cell.angle_gamma   90.00
#
_symmetry.space_group_name_H-M   'P 1'
#
loop_
_entity.id
_entity.type
_entity.pdbx_description
1 polymer ?
#
loop_
_entity_poly.entity_id
_entity_poly.type
_entity_poly.pdbx_seq_one_letter_code
_entity_poly.pdbx_strand_id
1 'polypeptide(L)'
;MLPPEPGRPADPRGGVRAWILLALAGIVVLASFAYIQSREGSQGGGASPTTTVATTTDPTTTDPVTSVVETTAPTTAQPTTTSTTPPTTTTTTTTEPKPKPVTVPNVVGGTYTEAKSALEQAGFTVTKVEQEDSSAAGTVLATDPAAGTEVKAKSTVTVTVSTGKQTTTDITVPNLVGLDVAQAKAALKELGWTGSFQQTEVTVTDAAQEGLITGQSPADGTAITPGSTVTIKIGKLKT
;
A
#
# COMPACT_ATOMS: atom_id res chain seq x y z
N MET A 1 1.41 -10.62 -63.29
CA MET A 1 2.24 -9.50 -62.81
C MET A 1 2.17 -9.51 -61.28
N LEU A 2 3.11 -10.17 -60.61
CA LEU A 2 3.26 -10.18 -59.15
C LEU A 2 4.48 -9.32 -58.81
N PRO A 3 4.47 -8.52 -57.72
CA PRO A 3 5.65 -7.77 -57.31
C PRO A 3 6.75 -8.72 -56.77
N PRO A 4 8.04 -8.41 -56.99
CA PRO A 4 9.15 -9.19 -56.41
C PRO A 4 9.25 -8.97 -54.89
N GLU A 5 9.44 -10.07 -54.15
CA GLU A 5 9.66 -10.08 -52.69
C GLU A 5 10.94 -9.32 -52.29
N PRO A 6 10.93 -8.65 -51.11
CA PRO A 6 12.12 -8.00 -50.57
C PRO A 6 13.18 -9.02 -50.11
N GLY A 7 14.44 -8.69 -50.39
CA GLY A 7 15.61 -9.51 -50.12
C GLY A 7 15.74 -9.94 -48.66
N ARG A 8 16.12 -11.21 -48.47
CA ARG A 8 16.55 -11.75 -47.18
C ARG A 8 17.79 -10.98 -46.68
N PRO A 9 17.81 -10.50 -45.43
CA PRO A 9 19.05 -10.04 -44.83
C PRO A 9 20.02 -11.21 -44.64
N ALA A 10 21.29 -10.94 -44.97
CA ALA A 10 22.40 -11.86 -44.91
C ALA A 10 22.66 -12.37 -43.48
N ASP A 11 22.97 -13.65 -43.38
CA ASP A 11 23.47 -14.34 -42.18
C ASP A 11 25.00 -14.15 -42.08
N PRO A 12 25.55 -13.52 -41.02
CA PRO A 12 26.97 -13.58 -40.74
C PRO A 12 27.25 -14.60 -39.63
N ARG A 13 27.06 -15.89 -39.93
CA ARG A 13 27.79 -16.96 -39.21
C ARG A 13 29.14 -17.17 -39.88
N GLY A 14 30.19 -16.61 -39.26
CA GLY A 14 31.56 -16.90 -39.67
C GLY A 14 32.59 -16.32 -38.71
N GLY A 15 32.91 -17.05 -37.64
CA GLY A 15 33.96 -16.65 -36.70
C GLY A 15 34.07 -17.55 -35.47
N VAL A 16 34.45 -18.80 -35.67
CA VAL A 16 34.82 -19.76 -34.62
C VAL A 16 36.11 -19.28 -33.93
N ARG A 17 36.12 -19.15 -32.59
CA ARG A 17 37.32 -19.35 -31.73
C ARG A 17 37.05 -19.26 -30.22
N ALA A 18 37.08 -20.44 -29.59
CA ALA A 18 37.81 -20.76 -28.37
C ALA A 18 37.61 -19.93 -27.08
N TRP A 19 36.91 -20.57 -26.13
CA TRP A 19 37.21 -20.70 -24.70
C TRP A 19 38.47 -20.01 -24.14
N ILE A 20 38.30 -19.20 -23.08
CA ILE A 20 39.16 -19.19 -21.88
C ILE A 20 38.31 -18.72 -20.68
N LEU A 21 38.09 -19.64 -19.75
CA LEU A 21 37.80 -19.38 -18.35
C LEU A 21 39.12 -18.91 -17.70
N LEU A 22 39.15 -17.74 -17.05
CA LEU A 22 40.17 -17.49 -16.03
C LEU A 22 39.69 -16.50 -14.97
N ALA A 23 39.52 -17.04 -13.77
CA ALA A 23 39.24 -16.35 -12.53
C ALA A 23 40.44 -15.51 -12.07
N LEU A 24 40.18 -14.34 -11.47
CA LEU A 24 40.98 -13.86 -10.36
C LEU A 24 40.08 -13.32 -9.25
N ALA A 25 40.23 -13.98 -8.11
CA ALA A 25 39.71 -13.61 -6.82
C ALA A 25 40.35 -12.31 -6.32
N GLY A 26 39.53 -11.46 -5.69
CA GLY A 26 39.96 -10.32 -4.89
C GLY A 26 39.07 -10.23 -3.66
N ILE A 27 39.57 -10.84 -2.59
CA ILE A 27 39.01 -10.89 -1.23
C ILE A 27 38.93 -9.49 -0.64
N VAL A 28 37.76 -9.09 -0.12
CA VAL A 28 37.68 -8.18 1.03
C VAL A 28 36.66 -8.76 2.00
N VAL A 29 37.16 -9.59 2.91
CA VAL A 29 36.55 -9.90 4.21
C VAL A 29 37.27 -9.00 5.22
N LEU A 30 36.50 -8.23 6.00
CA LEU A 30 36.75 -7.86 7.41
C LEU A 30 35.44 -7.18 7.88
N ALA A 31 34.52 -7.94 8.47
CA ALA A 31 34.44 -8.23 9.91
C ALA A 31 34.08 -6.99 10.75
N SER A 32 32.83 -6.97 11.28
CA SER A 32 32.49 -6.66 12.69
C SER A 32 30.96 -6.76 12.84
N PHE A 33 30.40 -7.91 13.23
CA PHE A 33 30.25 -8.45 14.60
C PHE A 33 29.07 -7.84 15.37
N ALA A 34 28.04 -8.66 15.52
CA ALA A 34 27.09 -8.78 16.63
C ALA A 34 26.47 -7.52 17.26
N TYR A 35 25.16 -7.34 17.05
CA TYR A 35 24.33 -6.77 18.09
C TYR A 35 22.96 -7.49 18.15
N ILE A 36 22.94 -8.63 18.82
CA ILE A 36 21.71 -9.24 19.35
C ILE A 36 21.92 -9.52 20.84
N GLN A 37 20.95 -9.07 21.63
CA GLN A 37 20.62 -9.38 23.02
C GLN A 37 21.51 -8.88 24.17
N SER A 38 20.91 -8.05 25.03
CA SER A 38 21.13 -8.17 26.48
C SER A 38 19.88 -7.75 27.25
N ARG A 39 19.19 -8.76 27.81
CA ARG A 39 18.35 -8.63 28.99
C ARG A 39 19.24 -8.81 30.23
N GLU A 40 18.79 -8.18 31.31
CA GLU A 40 19.03 -8.55 32.70
C GLU A 40 20.42 -8.23 33.30
N GLY A 41 20.40 -7.25 34.22
CA GLY A 41 20.89 -7.49 35.57
C GLY A 41 22.04 -6.61 36.06
N SER A 42 21.79 -5.99 37.23
CA SER A 42 22.76 -5.78 38.33
C SER A 42 23.64 -4.51 38.28
N GLN A 43 23.87 -3.72 39.35
CA GLN A 43 23.21 -3.40 40.63
C GLN A 43 24.10 -2.33 41.31
N GLY A 44 23.49 -1.43 42.11
CA GLY A 44 24.12 -0.76 43.26
C GLY A 44 24.75 0.61 42.97
N GLY A 45 24.52 1.68 43.73
CA GLY A 45 23.79 1.96 44.97
C GLY A 45 24.04 3.46 45.29
N GLY A 46 23.38 4.17 46.19
CA GLY A 46 22.30 3.88 47.13
C GLY A 46 21.99 5.18 47.88
N ALA A 47 20.80 5.26 48.47
CA ALA A 47 20.50 6.02 49.69
C ALA A 47 19.06 5.66 50.13
N SER A 48 18.95 4.85 51.17
CA SER A 48 17.78 4.76 52.06
C SER A 48 17.80 5.94 53.06
N PRO A 49 16.73 6.24 53.82
CA PRO A 49 16.23 5.40 54.94
C PRO A 49 14.69 5.17 54.94
N THR A 50 14.17 4.00 55.34
CA THR A 50 13.60 3.62 56.69
C THR A 50 12.28 4.38 56.98
N THR A 51 11.10 3.84 57.32
CA THR A 51 10.63 2.72 58.16
C THR A 51 9.13 2.55 57.83
N THR A 52 8.49 1.37 57.79
CA THR A 52 7.68 0.84 58.91
C THR A 52 7.04 -0.49 58.51
N VAL A 53 7.10 -1.42 59.45
CA VAL A 53 6.70 -2.83 59.44
C VAL A 53 5.23 -2.99 59.86
N ALA A 54 4.55 -4.01 59.31
CA ALA A 54 3.57 -4.92 59.95
C ALA A 54 2.53 -5.38 58.91
N THR A 55 1.96 -6.58 58.88
CA THR A 55 2.15 -7.87 59.57
C THR A 55 1.27 -8.86 58.79
N THR A 56 1.80 -10.06 58.56
CA THR A 56 1.12 -11.25 58.04
C THR A 56 -0.08 -11.67 58.88
N THR A 57 -1.22 -11.99 58.26
CA THR A 57 -2.12 -13.08 58.68
C THR A 57 -3.09 -13.44 57.54
N ASP A 58 -2.90 -14.60 56.94
CA ASP A 58 -4.00 -15.47 56.44
C ASP A 58 -4.33 -16.42 57.62
N PRO A 59 -5.61 -16.72 57.92
CA PRO A 59 -6.19 -17.99 57.46
C PRO A 59 -7.68 -17.89 57.04
N THR A 60 -8.03 -18.52 55.92
CA THR A 60 -9.15 -19.47 55.68
C THR A 60 -10.38 -19.43 56.62
N THR A 61 -11.62 -19.36 56.05
CA THR A 61 -12.87 -20.10 56.42
C THR A 61 -14.08 -19.49 55.68
N THR A 62 -14.67 -20.16 54.68
CA THR A 62 -15.89 -21.00 54.71
C THR A 62 -17.20 -20.22 54.94
N ASP A 63 -17.98 -19.97 53.89
CA ASP A 63 -19.29 -20.60 53.60
C ASP A 63 -20.17 -19.78 52.61
N PRO A 64 -21.03 -20.45 51.83
CA PRO A 64 -21.87 -19.86 50.78
C PRO A 64 -23.26 -19.45 51.27
N VAL A 65 -23.87 -18.43 50.65
CA VAL A 65 -25.31 -18.16 50.78
C VAL A 65 -26.02 -18.12 49.43
N THR A 66 -26.72 -19.22 49.16
CA THR A 66 -27.92 -19.30 48.33
C THR A 66 -29.07 -18.62 49.06
N SER A 67 -29.85 -17.76 48.40
CA SER A 67 -31.27 -17.55 48.73
C SER A 67 -32.03 -16.92 47.56
N VAL A 68 -32.98 -17.73 47.08
CA VAL A 68 -34.09 -17.51 46.16
C VAL A 68 -35.13 -16.52 46.71
N VAL A 69 -35.80 -15.76 45.84
CA VAL A 69 -37.27 -15.58 45.90
C VAL A 69 -37.81 -15.38 44.47
N GLU A 70 -38.87 -16.11 44.16
CA GLU A 70 -39.60 -16.17 42.90
C GLU A 70 -41.04 -15.65 43.12
N THR A 71 -41.72 -15.24 42.02
CA THR A 71 -43.18 -15.33 41.76
C THR A 71 -44.12 -14.12 42.00
N THR A 72 -44.80 -13.72 40.90
CA THR A 72 -46.28 -13.52 40.69
C THR A 72 -46.73 -12.19 40.03
N ALA A 73 -47.56 -12.34 38.97
CA ALA A 73 -48.24 -11.35 38.08
C ALA A 73 -49.47 -10.65 38.76
N PRO A 74 -50.39 -9.82 38.15
CA PRO A 74 -50.99 -9.88 36.78
C PRO A 74 -51.54 -8.56 36.08
N THR A 75 -51.94 -8.70 34.80
CA THR A 75 -53.18 -8.22 34.08
C THR A 75 -53.66 -6.73 34.04
N THR A 76 -53.65 -6.16 32.80
CA THR A 76 -54.67 -5.39 32.02
C THR A 76 -55.33 -4.08 32.53
N ALA A 77 -55.24 -2.99 31.74
CA ALA A 77 -56.38 -2.20 31.19
C ALA A 77 -55.94 -0.89 30.49
N GLN A 78 -56.47 -0.66 29.29
CA GLN A 78 -56.54 0.63 28.57
C GLN A 78 -57.79 1.41 29.00
N PRO A 79 -57.78 2.76 28.97
CA PRO A 79 -58.91 3.47 28.34
C PRO A 79 -58.47 4.54 27.31
N THR A 80 -59.30 4.64 26.27
CA THR A 80 -59.35 5.66 25.21
C THR A 80 -60.07 6.94 25.63
N THR A 81 -59.65 8.10 25.09
CA THR A 81 -60.50 9.28 24.75
C THR A 81 -59.85 10.01 23.55
N THR A 82 -60.41 9.97 22.31
CA THR A 82 -61.25 10.99 21.62
C THR A 82 -60.69 12.42 21.64
N SER A 83 -60.71 13.30 20.62
CA SER A 83 -61.16 13.33 19.22
C SER A 83 -60.99 14.80 18.73
N THR A 84 -60.31 15.11 17.62
CA THR A 84 -60.68 16.19 16.66
C THR A 84 -59.86 16.12 15.36
N THR A 85 -60.53 15.90 14.23
CA THR A 85 -60.07 15.91 12.81
C THR A 85 -60.78 17.07 12.05
N PRO A 86 -60.59 17.34 10.72
CA PRO A 86 -59.44 17.41 9.80
C PRO A 86 -59.53 18.67 8.85
N PRO A 87 -58.82 18.83 7.68
CA PRO A 87 -59.12 18.07 6.46
C PRO A 87 -57.91 17.59 5.60
N THR A 88 -58.01 16.33 5.18
CA THR A 88 -57.67 15.75 3.86
C THR A 88 -56.54 16.35 3.00
N THR A 89 -55.49 15.55 2.81
CA THR A 89 -55.15 15.07 1.45
C THR A 89 -54.78 13.60 1.54
N THR A 90 -55.62 12.80 0.91
CA THR A 90 -55.47 11.36 0.70
C THR A 90 -54.35 11.13 -0.30
N THR A 91 -53.28 10.43 0.09
CA THR A 91 -52.50 9.62 -0.85
C THR A 91 -52.05 8.35 -0.13
N THR A 92 -52.87 7.32 -0.30
CA THR A 92 -52.55 5.93 -0.02
C THR A 92 -51.33 5.50 -0.85
N THR A 93 -50.21 5.19 -0.21
CA THR A 93 -49.13 4.40 -0.81
C THR A 93 -48.58 3.43 0.23
N THR A 94 -49.10 2.21 0.19
CA THR A 94 -48.52 1.00 0.78
C THR A 94 -47.01 0.99 0.52
N THR A 95 -46.19 1.22 1.54
CA THR A 95 -44.72 1.16 1.43
C THR A 95 -44.21 0.18 2.48
N GLU A 96 -43.72 -0.94 1.97
CA GLU A 96 -42.95 -1.98 2.66
C GLU A 96 -41.93 -1.38 3.66
N PRO A 97 -41.73 -1.94 4.87
CA PRO A 97 -40.80 -1.38 5.83
C PRO A 97 -39.37 -1.37 5.25
N LYS A 98 -38.90 -0.19 4.82
CA LYS A 98 -37.52 0.01 4.35
C LYS A 98 -36.57 -0.42 5.48
N PRO A 99 -35.65 -1.37 5.23
CA PRO A 99 -34.73 -1.85 6.27
C PRO A 99 -33.90 -0.68 6.81
N LYS A 100 -33.77 -0.60 8.13
CA LYS A 100 -32.97 0.44 8.80
C LYS A 100 -31.52 0.36 8.27
N PRO A 101 -30.90 1.50 7.92
CA PRO A 101 -29.49 1.51 7.53
C PRO A 101 -28.59 1.15 8.71
N VAL A 102 -27.44 0.56 8.41
CA VAL A 102 -26.35 0.22 9.33
C VAL A 102 -25.11 1.00 8.90
N THR A 103 -24.41 1.58 9.87
CA THR A 103 -23.21 2.39 9.64
C THR A 103 -21.97 1.49 9.49
N VAL A 104 -21.11 1.78 8.51
CA VAL A 104 -19.83 1.09 8.32
C VAL A 104 -18.82 1.52 9.40
N PRO A 105 -18.28 0.60 10.23
CA PRO A 105 -17.21 0.89 11.18
C PRO A 105 -15.93 1.38 10.51
N ASN A 106 -15.15 2.21 11.20
CA ASN A 106 -13.82 2.58 10.72
C ASN A 106 -12.80 1.48 11.04
N VAL A 107 -12.25 0.87 9.99
CA VAL A 107 -11.27 -0.22 10.05
C VAL A 107 -9.98 0.10 9.28
N VAL A 108 -9.87 1.33 8.77
CA VAL A 108 -8.70 1.79 8.02
C VAL A 108 -7.49 1.89 8.95
N GLY A 109 -6.33 1.43 8.48
CA GLY A 109 -5.09 1.39 9.25
C GLY A 109 -4.92 0.17 10.17
N GLY A 110 -5.97 -0.65 10.34
CA GLY A 110 -5.88 -1.94 11.04
C GLY A 110 -5.45 -3.09 10.13
N THR A 111 -5.41 -4.31 10.67
CA THR A 111 -5.18 -5.52 9.87
C THR A 111 -6.48 -5.98 9.18
N TYR A 112 -6.35 -6.67 8.05
CA TYR A 112 -7.51 -7.28 7.36
C TYR A 112 -8.34 -8.19 8.28
N THR A 113 -7.69 -8.92 9.19
CA THR A 113 -8.38 -9.83 10.14
C THR A 113 -9.27 -9.06 11.11
N GLU A 114 -8.77 -7.98 11.70
CA GLU A 114 -9.54 -7.12 12.60
C GLU A 114 -10.68 -6.42 11.86
N ALA A 115 -10.38 -5.90 10.67
CA ALA A 115 -11.36 -5.25 9.81
C ALA A 115 -12.51 -6.19 9.42
N LYS A 116 -12.17 -7.41 9.00
CA LYS A 116 -13.14 -8.44 8.65
C LYS A 116 -14.04 -8.76 9.84
N SER A 117 -13.46 -8.98 11.02
CA SER A 117 -14.23 -9.30 12.23
C SER A 117 -15.19 -8.17 12.61
N ALA A 118 -14.73 -6.91 12.59
CA ALA A 118 -15.56 -5.75 12.92
C ALA A 118 -16.72 -5.57 11.93
N LEU A 119 -16.47 -5.78 10.63
CA LEU A 119 -17.49 -5.66 9.59
C LEU A 119 -18.51 -6.80 9.64
N GLU A 120 -18.08 -8.04 9.88
CA GLU A 120 -18.98 -9.19 10.03
C GLU A 120 -19.84 -9.08 11.30
N GLN A 121 -19.27 -8.57 12.41
CA GLN A 121 -20.03 -8.27 13.64
C GLN A 121 -21.08 -7.17 13.43
N ALA A 122 -20.80 -6.20 12.56
CA ALA A 122 -21.76 -5.18 12.14
C ALA A 122 -22.80 -5.71 11.13
N GLY A 123 -22.71 -6.97 10.70
CA GLY A 123 -23.66 -7.61 9.80
C GLY A 123 -23.39 -7.33 8.31
N PHE A 124 -22.15 -7.01 7.94
CA PHE A 124 -21.72 -6.84 6.56
C PHE A 124 -21.06 -8.09 5.99
N THR A 125 -21.15 -8.26 4.68
CA THR A 125 -20.34 -9.24 3.93
C THR A 125 -19.03 -8.58 3.51
N VAL A 126 -17.89 -9.24 3.68
CA VAL A 126 -16.58 -8.63 3.41
C VAL A 126 -15.95 -9.22 2.15
N THR A 127 -15.58 -8.36 1.21
CA THR A 127 -14.77 -8.74 0.04
C THR A 127 -13.37 -8.15 0.19
N LYS A 128 -12.32 -8.94 -0.02
CA LYS A 128 -10.92 -8.47 0.01
C LYS A 128 -10.46 -8.13 -1.40
N VAL A 129 -9.84 -6.97 -1.56
CA VAL A 129 -9.06 -6.58 -2.74
C VAL A 129 -7.64 -6.25 -2.28
N GLU A 130 -6.65 -6.66 -3.06
CA GLU A 130 -5.25 -6.37 -2.77
C GLU A 130 -4.75 -5.23 -3.65
N GLN A 131 -3.96 -4.33 -3.07
CA GLN A 131 -3.36 -3.19 -3.75
C GLN A 131 -1.88 -3.08 -3.34
N GLU A 132 -1.03 -2.77 -4.31
CA GLU A 132 0.37 -2.43 -4.04
C GLU A 132 0.46 -1.10 -3.29
N ASP A 133 1.11 -1.12 -2.13
CA ASP A 133 1.30 0.04 -1.28
C ASP A 133 2.54 -0.16 -0.39
N SER A 134 3.10 0.95 0.07
CA SER A 134 4.27 0.97 0.95
C SER A 134 3.97 0.54 2.40
N SER A 135 2.69 0.56 2.81
CA SER A 135 2.23 0.10 4.12
C SER A 135 2.48 -1.39 4.30
N ALA A 136 2.65 -1.84 5.54
CA ALA A 136 2.87 -3.26 5.85
C ALA A 136 1.82 -4.18 5.19
N ALA A 137 2.28 -5.33 4.69
CA ALA A 137 1.39 -6.31 4.07
C ALA A 137 0.27 -6.71 5.03
N GLY A 138 -0.98 -6.71 4.53
CA GLY A 138 -2.16 -7.01 5.33
C GLY A 138 -2.82 -5.80 6.00
N THR A 139 -2.25 -4.59 5.87
CA THR A 139 -2.84 -3.33 6.36
C THR A 139 -4.01 -2.91 5.48
N VAL A 140 -5.13 -2.50 6.09
CA VAL A 140 -6.29 -1.95 5.37
C VAL A 140 -6.02 -0.51 4.95
N LEU A 141 -6.07 -0.24 3.65
CA LEU A 141 -5.87 1.07 3.05
C LEU A 141 -7.18 1.86 2.96
N ALA A 142 -8.26 1.17 2.60
CA ALA A 142 -9.56 1.78 2.40
C ALA A 142 -10.68 0.74 2.49
N THR A 143 -11.90 1.22 2.67
CA THR A 143 -13.12 0.44 2.49
C THR A 143 -14.06 1.13 1.51
N ASP A 144 -14.78 0.34 0.73
CA ASP A 144 -15.88 0.80 -0.12
C ASP A 144 -17.13 -0.04 0.19
N PRO A 145 -18.19 0.56 0.80
CA PRO A 145 -18.34 1.96 1.18
C PRO A 145 -17.35 2.45 2.25
N ALA A 146 -17.09 3.76 2.25
CA ALA A 146 -16.19 4.40 3.22
C ALA A 146 -16.74 4.31 4.66
N ALA A 147 -15.84 4.34 5.64
CA ALA A 147 -16.18 4.37 7.05
C ALA A 147 -17.17 5.51 7.38
N GLY A 148 -18.15 5.24 8.23
CA GLY A 148 -19.23 6.19 8.58
C GLY A 148 -20.38 6.24 7.57
N THR A 149 -20.28 5.55 6.42
CA THR A 149 -21.39 5.48 5.46
C THR A 149 -22.53 4.62 5.99
N GLU A 150 -23.75 5.10 5.84
CA GLU A 150 -24.97 4.34 6.12
C GLU A 150 -25.37 3.49 4.90
N VAL A 151 -25.40 2.17 5.08
CA VAL A 151 -25.77 1.22 4.03
C VAL A 151 -26.85 0.26 4.49
N LYS A 152 -27.50 -0.42 3.53
CA LYS A 152 -28.52 -1.42 3.87
C LYS A 152 -27.87 -2.53 4.71
N ALA A 153 -28.62 -3.08 5.66
CA ALA A 153 -28.19 -4.27 6.38
C ALA A 153 -27.83 -5.40 5.39
N LYS A 154 -26.78 -6.17 5.70
CA LYS A 154 -26.25 -7.26 4.85
C LYS A 154 -25.61 -6.82 3.54
N SER A 155 -25.25 -5.55 3.40
CA SER A 155 -24.48 -5.07 2.24
C SER A 155 -23.06 -5.66 2.22
N THR A 156 -22.46 -5.69 1.04
CA THR A 156 -21.05 -6.07 0.86
C THR A 156 -20.16 -4.84 1.01
N VAL A 157 -19.10 -4.95 1.80
CA VAL A 157 -18.04 -3.95 1.97
C VAL A 157 -16.77 -4.53 1.37
N THR A 158 -16.23 -3.82 0.39
CA THR A 158 -14.93 -4.12 -0.19
C THR A 158 -13.84 -3.50 0.67
N VAL A 159 -12.84 -4.28 1.04
CA VAL A 159 -11.70 -3.86 1.85
C VAL A 159 -10.46 -3.95 0.99
N THR A 160 -9.83 -2.80 0.74
CA THR A 160 -8.57 -2.71 0.01
C THR A 160 -7.42 -2.90 0.99
N VAL A 161 -6.58 -3.89 0.74
CA VAL A 161 -5.49 -4.33 1.63
C VAL A 161 -4.15 -4.16 0.93
N SER A 162 -3.18 -3.59 1.64
CA SER A 162 -1.80 -3.47 1.17
C SER A 162 -1.18 -4.86 0.99
N THR A 163 -0.52 -5.08 -0.14
CA THR A 163 0.34 -6.25 -0.37
C THR A 163 1.72 -6.10 0.29
N GLY A 164 2.05 -4.92 0.83
CA GLY A 164 3.38 -4.58 1.33
C GLY A 164 4.47 -4.57 0.26
N LYS A 165 4.07 -4.71 -1.01
CA LYS A 165 4.95 -4.45 -2.15
C LYS A 165 4.80 -2.99 -2.52
N GLN A 166 5.83 -2.21 -2.21
CA GLN A 166 6.12 -1.03 -3.01
C GLN A 166 6.69 -1.55 -4.33
N THR A 167 6.03 -1.26 -5.46
CA THR A 167 6.63 -1.47 -6.79
C THR A 167 7.77 -0.46 -6.95
N THR A 168 8.91 -0.73 -6.32
CA THR A 168 10.19 -0.09 -6.64
C THR A 168 10.70 -0.69 -7.94
N THR A 169 9.95 -0.53 -9.03
CA THR A 169 10.49 -0.73 -10.38
C THR A 169 11.28 0.53 -10.72
N ASP A 170 12.26 0.84 -9.87
CA ASP A 170 13.14 1.97 -10.07
C ASP A 170 14.05 1.64 -11.23
N ILE A 171 13.95 2.46 -12.26
CA ILE A 171 14.78 2.38 -13.45
C ILE A 171 16.02 3.18 -13.16
N THR A 172 17.18 2.53 -13.20
CA THR A 172 18.46 3.24 -13.18
C THR A 172 18.64 3.93 -14.52
N VAL A 173 18.69 5.26 -14.52
CA VAL A 173 18.93 6.06 -15.73
C VAL A 173 20.34 5.76 -16.23
N PRO A 174 20.51 5.21 -17.45
CA PRO A 174 21.83 5.02 -18.03
C PRO A 174 22.40 6.37 -18.48
N ASN A 175 23.68 6.37 -18.88
CA ASN A 175 24.25 7.52 -19.55
C ASN A 175 23.69 7.62 -20.98
N LEU A 176 22.93 8.68 -21.23
CA LEU A 176 22.31 9.04 -22.51
C LEU A 176 23.14 10.08 -23.27
N VAL A 177 24.17 10.65 -22.66
CA VAL A 177 25.03 11.66 -23.30
C VAL A 177 25.78 11.04 -24.47
N GLY A 178 25.73 11.71 -25.63
CA GLY A 178 26.30 11.23 -26.88
C GLY A 178 25.39 10.31 -27.71
N LEU A 179 24.21 9.93 -27.20
CA LEU A 179 23.20 9.22 -27.98
C LEU A 179 22.27 10.21 -28.69
N ASP A 180 21.61 9.75 -29.76
CA ASP A 180 20.45 10.44 -30.30
C ASP A 180 19.18 10.17 -29.46
N VAL A 181 18.15 10.99 -29.66
CA VAL A 181 16.91 10.92 -28.88
C VAL A 181 16.20 9.56 -29.03
N ALA A 182 16.24 8.95 -30.22
CA ALA A 182 15.58 7.67 -30.47
C ALA A 182 16.32 6.53 -29.78
N GLN A 183 17.66 6.51 -29.83
CA GLN A 183 18.50 5.57 -29.09
C GLN A 183 18.31 5.69 -27.58
N ALA A 184 18.34 6.91 -27.05
CA ALA A 184 18.11 7.16 -25.64
C ALA A 184 16.72 6.68 -25.19
N LYS A 185 15.71 6.89 -26.03
CA LYS A 185 14.34 6.39 -25.77
C LYS A 185 14.30 4.86 -25.72
N ALA A 186 14.97 4.21 -26.67
CA ALA A 186 15.00 2.75 -26.75
C ALA A 186 15.69 2.17 -25.50
N ALA A 187 16.86 2.70 -25.12
CA ALA A 187 17.60 2.26 -23.95
C ALA A 187 16.78 2.37 -22.65
N LEU A 188 16.09 3.49 -22.44
CA LEU A 188 15.21 3.64 -21.27
C LEU A 188 13.99 2.70 -21.34
N LYS A 189 13.38 2.55 -22.52
CA LYS A 189 12.19 1.69 -22.70
C LYS A 189 12.49 0.22 -22.44
N GLU A 190 13.68 -0.25 -22.81
CA GLU A 190 14.15 -1.61 -22.49
C GLU A 190 14.22 -1.86 -20.98
N LEU A 191 14.49 -0.82 -20.20
CA LEU A 191 14.47 -0.87 -18.74
C LEU A 191 13.07 -0.72 -18.14
N GLY A 192 12.02 -0.68 -18.97
CA GLY A 192 10.63 -0.55 -18.53
C GLY A 192 10.13 0.89 -18.43
N TRP A 193 10.87 1.87 -18.97
CA TRP A 193 10.47 3.28 -18.89
C TRP A 193 9.32 3.57 -19.86
N THR A 194 8.27 4.17 -19.34
CA THR A 194 7.04 4.56 -20.02
C THR A 194 6.78 6.06 -19.97
N GLY A 195 7.75 6.84 -19.46
CA GLY A 195 7.67 8.29 -19.35
C GLY A 195 7.86 9.06 -20.65
N SER A 196 8.17 10.35 -20.52
CA SER A 196 8.33 11.28 -21.64
C SER A 196 9.64 12.07 -21.54
N PHE A 197 10.18 12.48 -22.69
CA PHE A 197 11.33 13.38 -22.75
C PHE A 197 10.91 14.84 -22.76
N GLN A 198 11.54 15.63 -21.90
CA GLN A 198 11.59 17.09 -21.98
C GLN A 198 12.86 17.48 -22.76
N GLN A 199 12.72 18.02 -23.96
CA GLN A 199 13.87 18.37 -24.80
C GLN A 199 14.19 19.85 -24.68
N THR A 200 15.48 20.19 -24.61
CA THR A 200 15.95 21.58 -24.61
C THR A 200 17.13 21.69 -25.55
N GLU A 201 17.11 22.63 -26.50
CA GLU A 201 18.24 22.84 -27.41
C GLU A 201 19.35 23.65 -26.72
N VAL A 202 20.59 23.27 -26.95
CA VAL A 202 21.79 23.99 -26.49
C VAL A 202 22.68 24.25 -27.70
N THR A 203 23.12 25.49 -27.87
CA THR A 203 24.02 25.85 -28.97
C THR A 203 25.40 25.22 -28.75
N VAL A 204 25.86 24.45 -29.74
CA VAL A 204 27.19 23.83 -29.77
C VAL A 204 28.01 24.40 -30.93
N THR A 205 29.33 24.42 -30.76
CA THR A 205 30.29 24.80 -31.82
C THR A 205 30.84 23.59 -32.56
N ASP A 206 30.71 22.40 -31.99
CA ASP A 206 31.16 21.14 -32.58
C ASP A 206 30.02 20.51 -33.40
N ALA A 207 30.26 20.30 -34.69
CA ALA A 207 29.30 19.67 -35.60
C ALA A 207 29.03 18.19 -35.23
N ALA A 208 29.97 17.50 -34.58
CA ALA A 208 29.76 16.13 -34.11
C ALA A 208 28.70 16.03 -33.00
N GLN A 209 28.36 17.15 -32.34
CA GLN A 209 27.37 17.21 -31.28
C GLN A 209 25.97 17.63 -31.76
N GLU A 210 25.82 17.94 -33.05
CA GLU A 210 24.52 18.31 -33.62
C GLU A 210 23.54 17.13 -33.57
N GLY A 211 22.36 17.35 -32.97
CA GLY A 211 21.32 16.33 -32.81
C GLY A 211 21.61 15.30 -31.72
N LEU A 212 22.76 15.37 -31.04
CA LEU A 212 23.11 14.48 -29.93
C LEU A 212 22.72 15.07 -28.57
N ILE A 213 22.50 14.19 -27.60
CA ILE A 213 22.27 14.58 -26.22
C ILE A 213 23.59 15.08 -25.62
N THR A 214 23.64 16.36 -25.27
CA THR A 214 24.77 17.03 -24.61
C THR A 214 24.66 17.04 -23.08
N GLY A 215 23.47 16.74 -22.56
CA GLY A 215 23.23 16.63 -21.13
C GLY A 215 21.90 15.98 -20.84
N GLN A 216 21.80 15.38 -19.66
CA GLN A 216 20.59 14.74 -19.17
C GLN A 216 20.29 15.18 -17.74
N SER A 217 19.03 15.10 -17.36
CA SER A 217 18.56 15.24 -15.99
C SER A 217 17.32 14.35 -15.82
N PRO A 218 17.32 13.37 -14.92
CA PRO A 218 18.32 13.12 -13.86
C PRO A 218 19.69 12.61 -14.36
N ALA A 219 20.71 12.72 -13.51
CA ALA A 219 22.07 12.26 -13.81
C ALA A 219 22.10 10.73 -14.01
N ASP A 220 23.14 10.23 -14.68
CA ASP A 220 23.36 8.80 -14.82
C ASP A 220 23.45 8.10 -13.45
N GLY A 221 22.98 6.85 -13.40
CA GLY A 221 22.90 6.08 -12.16
C GLY A 221 21.75 6.49 -11.24
N THR A 222 21.01 7.55 -11.53
CA THR A 222 19.85 7.97 -10.72
C THR A 222 18.68 7.02 -10.92
N ALA A 223 18.01 6.62 -9.82
CA ALA A 223 16.78 5.85 -9.86
C ALA A 223 15.57 6.76 -10.21
N ILE A 224 14.81 6.38 -11.22
CA ILE A 224 13.55 7.03 -11.60
C ILE A 224 12.40 6.03 -11.67
N THR A 225 11.17 6.49 -11.48
CA THR A 225 10.00 5.63 -11.68
C THR A 225 9.70 5.45 -13.17
N PRO A 226 9.02 4.37 -13.60
CA PRO A 226 8.74 4.09 -15.01
C PRO A 226 8.02 5.22 -15.74
N GLY A 227 7.13 5.96 -15.07
CA GLY A 227 6.40 7.09 -15.64
C GLY A 227 7.09 8.45 -15.53
N SER A 228 8.31 8.53 -15.01
CA SER A 228 9.01 9.80 -14.77
C SER A 228 9.41 10.52 -16.06
N THR A 229 9.41 11.85 -16.04
CA THR A 229 9.89 12.68 -17.15
C THR A 229 11.41 12.86 -17.07
N VAL A 230 12.12 12.59 -18.16
CA VAL A 230 13.58 12.81 -18.28
C VAL A 230 13.83 14.03 -19.14
N THR A 231 14.62 14.98 -18.64
CA THR A 231 15.04 16.17 -19.40
C THR A 231 16.34 15.88 -20.14
N ILE A 232 16.38 16.14 -21.44
CA ILE A 232 17.56 16.00 -22.28
C ILE A 232 17.89 17.32 -22.97
N LYS A 233 19.17 17.65 -23.00
CA LYS A 233 19.72 18.80 -23.72
C LYS A 233 20.26 18.31 -25.05
N ILE A 234 19.80 18.88 -26.16
CA ILE A 234 20.18 18.47 -27.52
C ILE A 234 21.11 19.53 -28.11
N GLY A 235 22.24 19.11 -28.65
CA GLY A 235 23.18 20.00 -29.31
C GLY A 235 22.60 20.53 -30.63
N LYS A 236 22.60 21.85 -30.80
CA LYS A 236 22.24 22.52 -32.04
C LYS A 236 23.43 23.33 -32.54
N LEU A 237 23.91 23.01 -33.73
CA LEU A 237 25.09 23.67 -34.28
C LEU A 237 24.83 25.17 -34.44
N LYS A 238 25.79 25.99 -34.01
CA LYS A 238 25.78 27.42 -34.30
C LYS A 238 25.99 27.64 -35.80
N THR A 239 24.93 27.99 -36.51
CA THR A 239 24.95 28.42 -37.91
C THR A 239 25.35 29.89 -38.05
#